data_AF-A0A2T0VJY5-F1
#
_entry.id   AF-A0A2T0VJY5-F1
#
_cell.length_a   1.000
_cell.length_b   1.000
_cell.length_c   1.000
_cell.angle_alpha   90.00
_cell.angle_beta   90.00
_cell.angle_gamma   90.00
#
_symmetry.space_group_name_H-M   'P 1'
#
loop_
_entity.id
_entity.type
_entity.pdbx_description
1 polymer ?
#
loop_
_entity_poly.entity_id
_entity_poly.type
_entity_poly.pdbx_seq_one_letter_code
_entity_poly.pdbx_strand_id
1 'polypeptide(L)'
;MSVAMATLIPEERMPENVEQWWARRQRSKSTAIPYPVGQFRSDWERYPVLVRQYHPEFNHGITLTQVPPAADVYLLWQCDVGHLFVATPEEQRSRPGGSRRRSTWCPDCATTAVNRPAPACSYAGAPAKRRPDAPRAPQRASAPAMAPALAPVPAPVPAPYACGHPRDPDRVEKDPADDRCYLCRRLDSSPLTRQQLETMVVARSRVELSNETSTSSSYSWECPRGHGVFAAKIERVLAGKRCPTCAHARVAADGVAVGESFVSPWAPKPASAAEADLRQRLRDALLIPLDHNAVRVARPFFTHVEVWPDFVMPEFRVAIEYDTTGRDGLEHVGRREDIDRRKDRLLRAAGWEVIRIRCGKLQPLGLHDLQASGVTNSLVTRIVDELAQIRGELIVRSYLA
;
A
#
# COMPACT_ATOMS: atom_id res chain seq x y z
N MET A 1 -54.15 35.75 -48.65
CA MET A 1 -53.62 35.99 -47.29
C MET A 1 -52.90 34.72 -46.87
N SER A 2 -51.56 34.72 -46.96
CA SER A 2 -50.73 33.59 -46.53
C SER A 2 -50.61 33.58 -45.02
N VAL A 3 -50.88 32.44 -44.40
CA VAL A 3 -50.55 32.18 -43.00
C VAL A 3 -49.12 31.64 -42.99
N ALA A 4 -48.19 32.41 -42.44
CA ALA A 4 -46.81 31.99 -42.26
C ALA A 4 -46.73 30.94 -41.13
N MET A 5 -46.19 29.77 -41.45
CA MET A 5 -45.74 28.80 -40.45
C MET A 5 -44.57 29.40 -39.67
N ALA A 6 -44.78 29.64 -38.38
CA ALA A 6 -43.69 29.94 -37.46
C ALA A 6 -42.91 28.65 -37.19
N THR A 7 -41.73 28.56 -37.78
CA THR A 7 -40.72 27.55 -37.47
C THR A 7 -40.29 27.72 -36.01
N LEU A 8 -40.65 26.75 -35.16
CA LEU A 8 -40.13 26.66 -33.80
C LEU A 8 -38.62 26.38 -33.89
N ILE A 9 -37.81 27.32 -33.42
CA ILE A 9 -36.39 27.13 -33.17
C ILE A 9 -36.25 26.09 -32.04
N PRO A 10 -35.48 25.00 -32.18
CA PRO A 10 -35.24 24.08 -31.07
C PRO A 10 -34.53 24.84 -29.96
N GLU A 11 -35.09 24.87 -28.74
CA GLU A 11 -34.36 25.34 -27.56
C GLU A 11 -33.07 24.51 -27.43
N GLU A 12 -31.91 25.18 -27.45
CA GLU A 12 -30.63 24.57 -27.09
C GLU A 12 -30.72 24.06 -25.66
N ARG A 13 -30.97 22.75 -25.52
CA ARG A 13 -31.12 22.11 -24.22
C ARG A 13 -29.74 21.91 -23.63
N MET A 14 -29.33 22.82 -22.74
CA MET A 14 -28.05 22.74 -22.06
C MET A 14 -27.93 21.43 -21.27
N PRO A 15 -26.81 20.69 -21.36
CA PRO A 15 -26.65 19.45 -20.61
C PRO A 15 -26.74 19.69 -19.11
N GLU A 16 -27.43 18.79 -18.40
CA GLU A 16 -27.64 18.89 -16.96
C GLU A 16 -26.56 18.10 -16.20
N ASN A 17 -26.34 18.41 -14.91
CA ASN A 17 -25.55 17.53 -14.05
C ASN A 17 -26.26 16.16 -13.89
N VAL A 18 -25.48 15.10 -13.68
CA VAL A 18 -25.95 13.71 -13.57
C VAL A 18 -27.13 13.50 -12.60
N GLU A 19 -27.17 14.18 -11.46
CA GLU A 19 -28.29 14.03 -10.49
C GLU A 19 -29.61 14.61 -11.05
N GLN A 20 -29.53 15.80 -11.66
CA GLN A 20 -30.69 16.48 -12.25
C GLN A 20 -31.22 15.69 -13.44
N TRP A 21 -30.31 15.21 -14.28
CA TRP A 21 -30.62 14.33 -15.40
C TRP A 21 -31.31 13.06 -14.93
N TRP A 22 -30.77 12.38 -13.90
CA TRP A 22 -31.37 11.17 -13.35
C TRP A 22 -32.77 11.41 -12.77
N ALA A 23 -32.93 12.47 -11.97
CA ALA A 23 -34.21 12.85 -11.39
C ALA A 23 -35.26 13.20 -12.45
N ARG A 24 -34.86 13.87 -13.54
CA ARG A 24 -35.74 14.12 -14.68
C ARG A 24 -36.17 12.83 -15.36
N ARG A 25 -35.25 11.88 -15.56
CA ARG A 25 -35.57 10.56 -16.14
C ARG A 25 -36.51 9.75 -15.24
N GLN A 26 -36.36 9.83 -13.92
CA GLN A 26 -37.28 9.22 -12.95
C GLN A 26 -38.70 9.77 -13.10
N ARG A 27 -38.86 11.09 -13.22
CA ARG A 27 -40.16 11.72 -13.46
C ARG A 27 -40.73 11.35 -14.83
N SER A 28 -39.93 11.44 -15.90
CA SER A 28 -40.41 11.16 -17.26
C SER A 28 -40.80 9.70 -17.48
N LYS A 29 -40.15 8.75 -16.79
CA LYS A 29 -40.47 7.32 -16.90
C LYS A 29 -41.35 6.80 -15.76
N SER A 30 -41.72 7.65 -14.80
CA SER A 30 -42.48 7.28 -13.59
C SER A 30 -41.91 6.06 -12.87
N THR A 31 -40.58 5.99 -12.72
CA THR A 31 -39.89 4.88 -12.04
C THR A 31 -38.68 5.39 -11.28
N ALA A 32 -38.36 4.76 -10.13
CA ALA A 32 -37.17 5.08 -9.35
C ALA A 32 -35.87 4.71 -10.08
N ILE A 33 -35.90 3.71 -10.98
CA ILE A 33 -34.74 3.27 -11.77
C ILE A 33 -35.11 3.41 -13.25
N PRO A 34 -34.81 4.55 -13.90
CA PRO A 34 -35.20 4.81 -15.29
C PRO A 34 -34.54 3.88 -16.29
N TYR A 35 -33.31 3.47 -15.98
CA TYR A 35 -32.52 2.56 -16.79
C TYR A 35 -31.87 1.52 -15.86
N PRO A 36 -32.17 0.22 -15.99
CA PRO A 36 -31.51 -0.83 -15.23
C PRO A 36 -30.01 -0.89 -15.54
N VAL A 37 -29.21 -1.33 -14.55
CA VAL A 37 -27.78 -1.60 -14.77
C VAL A 37 -27.62 -2.60 -15.92
N GLY A 38 -26.77 -2.27 -16.88
CA GLY A 38 -26.53 -3.07 -18.08
C GLY A 38 -27.34 -2.66 -19.32
N GLN A 39 -28.33 -1.77 -19.21
CA GLN A 39 -29.21 -1.42 -20.34
C GLN A 39 -28.45 -0.97 -21.61
N PHE A 40 -27.41 -0.16 -21.45
CA PHE A 40 -26.59 0.36 -22.57
C PHE A 40 -25.23 -0.33 -22.68
N ARG A 41 -25.08 -1.55 -22.13
CA ARG A 41 -23.80 -2.27 -22.15
C ARG A 41 -23.24 -2.41 -23.57
N SER A 42 -24.04 -2.90 -24.52
CA SER A 42 -23.61 -3.15 -25.90
C SER A 42 -23.19 -1.87 -26.64
N ASP A 43 -23.70 -0.72 -26.25
CA ASP A 43 -23.30 0.57 -26.82
C ASP A 43 -21.92 1.00 -26.31
N TRP A 44 -21.67 0.82 -25.00
CA TRP A 44 -20.42 1.22 -24.35
C TRP A 44 -19.26 0.26 -24.58
N GLU A 45 -19.52 -1.03 -24.86
CA GLU A 45 -18.48 -2.01 -25.21
C GLU A 45 -17.61 -1.58 -26.41
N ARG A 46 -18.13 -0.69 -27.27
CA ARG A 46 -17.40 -0.14 -28.44
C ARG A 46 -16.38 0.95 -28.08
N TYR A 47 -16.44 1.47 -26.85
CA TYR A 47 -15.61 2.57 -26.36
C TYR A 47 -14.85 2.17 -25.09
N PRO A 48 -13.97 1.15 -25.16
CA PRO A 48 -13.32 0.58 -23.97
C PRO A 48 -12.53 1.63 -23.19
N VAL A 49 -11.88 2.58 -23.86
CA VAL A 49 -11.14 3.64 -23.17
C VAL A 49 -12.05 4.54 -22.34
N LEU A 50 -13.27 4.83 -22.81
CA LEU A 50 -14.22 5.64 -22.06
C LEU A 50 -14.79 4.87 -20.86
N VAL A 51 -15.01 3.56 -21.02
CA VAL A 51 -15.37 2.68 -19.90
C VAL A 51 -14.33 2.78 -18.79
N ARG A 52 -13.03 2.78 -19.12
CA ARG A 52 -11.94 2.91 -18.12
C ARG A 52 -11.91 4.24 -17.41
N GLN A 53 -12.30 5.31 -18.08
CA GLN A 53 -12.29 6.66 -17.51
C GLN A 53 -13.50 6.94 -16.60
N TYR A 54 -14.51 6.07 -16.60
CA TYR A 54 -15.74 6.29 -15.87
C TYR A 54 -15.77 5.58 -14.52
N HIS A 55 -16.12 6.34 -13.49
CA HIS A 55 -16.15 5.91 -12.10
C HIS A 55 -17.52 6.23 -11.49
N PRO A 56 -18.37 5.24 -11.16
CA PRO A 56 -19.68 5.47 -10.54
C PRO A 56 -19.61 6.27 -9.23
N GLU A 57 -18.54 6.12 -8.46
CA GLU A 57 -18.29 6.84 -7.21
C GLU A 57 -18.20 8.36 -7.38
N PHE A 58 -17.78 8.83 -8.57
CA PHE A 58 -17.75 10.24 -8.92
C PHE A 58 -19.07 10.73 -9.54
N ASN A 59 -19.99 9.81 -9.83
CA ASN A 59 -21.22 10.05 -10.57
C ASN A 59 -22.45 9.53 -9.79
N HIS A 60 -22.44 9.71 -8.46
CA HIS A 60 -23.57 9.41 -7.56
C HIS A 60 -24.05 7.95 -7.62
N GLY A 61 -23.14 7.01 -7.88
CA GLY A 61 -23.42 5.58 -7.98
C GLY A 61 -24.13 5.16 -9.27
N ILE A 62 -24.36 6.06 -10.21
CA ILE A 62 -24.95 5.74 -11.52
C ILE A 62 -23.88 5.07 -12.36
N THR A 63 -24.16 3.86 -12.85
CA THR A 63 -23.21 3.14 -13.70
C THR A 63 -23.26 3.66 -15.14
N LEU A 64 -22.15 3.61 -15.86
CA LEU A 64 -22.10 4.06 -17.26
C LEU A 64 -23.14 3.33 -18.13
N THR A 65 -23.39 2.05 -17.83
CA THR A 65 -24.40 1.23 -18.53
C THR A 65 -25.85 1.67 -18.33
N GLN A 66 -26.11 2.63 -17.44
CA GLN A 66 -27.43 3.24 -17.26
C GLN A 66 -27.55 4.59 -18.00
N VAL A 67 -26.45 5.08 -18.58
CA VAL A 67 -26.40 6.33 -19.33
C VAL A 67 -26.35 6.01 -20.83
N PRO A 68 -27.33 6.47 -21.63
CA PRO A 68 -27.25 6.34 -23.08
C PRO A 68 -26.02 7.09 -23.63
N PRO A 69 -25.31 6.59 -24.66
CA PRO A 69 -24.23 7.35 -25.27
C PRO A 69 -24.68 8.71 -25.81
N ALA A 70 -25.89 8.82 -26.37
CA ALA A 70 -26.42 10.09 -26.87
C ALA A 70 -27.06 10.97 -25.77
N ALA A 71 -26.76 10.74 -24.49
CA ALA A 71 -27.34 11.53 -23.41
C ALA A 71 -26.64 12.89 -23.25
N ASP A 72 -27.44 13.95 -23.27
CA ASP A 72 -27.03 15.31 -22.86
C ASP A 72 -26.95 15.39 -21.33
N VAL A 73 -25.88 14.82 -20.77
CA VAL A 73 -25.59 14.82 -19.33
C VAL A 73 -24.11 15.06 -19.08
N TYR A 74 -23.78 15.94 -18.16
CA TYR A 74 -22.41 16.13 -17.69
C TYR A 74 -22.04 15.01 -16.71
N LEU A 75 -20.98 14.28 -17.05
CA LEU A 75 -20.38 13.23 -16.23
C LEU A 75 -18.97 13.63 -15.83
N LEU A 76 -18.51 13.14 -14.68
CA LEU A 76 -17.13 13.27 -14.25
C LEU A 76 -16.32 12.06 -14.71
N TRP A 77 -15.24 12.33 -15.45
CA TRP A 77 -14.32 11.33 -16.01
C TRP A 77 -12.95 11.48 -15.36
N GLN A 78 -12.20 10.38 -15.28
CA GLN A 78 -10.81 10.36 -14.83
C GLN A 78 -9.91 9.78 -15.92
N CYS A 79 -8.85 10.48 -16.34
CA CYS A 79 -7.89 9.92 -17.30
C CYS A 79 -6.89 8.97 -16.63
N ASP A 80 -6.12 8.20 -17.41
CA ASP A 80 -5.10 7.26 -16.90
C ASP A 80 -4.02 7.91 -16.01
N VAL A 81 -3.82 9.23 -16.12
CA VAL A 81 -2.85 10.01 -15.32
C VAL A 81 -3.49 10.54 -14.02
N GLY A 82 -4.81 10.41 -13.87
CA GLY A 82 -5.56 10.77 -12.66
C GLY A 82 -6.29 12.11 -12.72
N HIS A 83 -6.21 12.88 -13.81
CA HIS A 83 -6.95 14.15 -13.94
C HIS A 83 -8.45 13.91 -14.03
N LEU A 84 -9.22 14.65 -13.23
CA LEU A 84 -10.68 14.66 -13.25
C LEU A 84 -11.20 15.80 -14.12
N PHE A 85 -12.13 15.49 -15.03
CA PHE A 85 -12.72 16.50 -15.92
C PHE A 85 -14.18 16.19 -16.23
N VAL A 86 -14.94 17.26 -16.51
CA VAL A 86 -16.38 17.19 -16.82
C VAL A 86 -16.56 17.20 -18.33
N ALA A 87 -17.38 16.28 -18.84
CA ALA A 87 -17.79 16.25 -20.24
C ALA A 87 -19.06 15.42 -20.43
N THR A 88 -19.80 15.69 -21.50
CA THR A 88 -20.89 14.82 -21.93
C THR A 88 -20.37 13.54 -22.61
N PRO A 89 -21.15 12.44 -22.57
CA PRO A 89 -20.91 11.25 -23.38
C PRO A 89 -20.54 11.54 -24.84
N GLU A 90 -21.29 12.42 -25.50
CA GLU A 90 -21.08 12.75 -26.91
C GLU A 90 -19.78 13.51 -27.12
N GLU A 91 -19.50 14.52 -26.30
CA GLU A 91 -18.22 15.22 -26.33
C GLU A 91 -17.05 14.27 -26.16
N GLN A 92 -17.19 13.27 -25.27
CA GLN A 92 -16.10 12.35 -24.99
C GLN A 92 -15.86 11.32 -26.09
N ARG A 93 -16.89 10.97 -26.87
CA ARG A 93 -16.75 10.12 -28.04
C ARG A 93 -16.28 10.88 -29.29
N SER A 94 -16.71 12.12 -29.46
CA SER A 94 -16.50 12.90 -30.69
C SER A 94 -15.14 13.62 -30.72
N ARG A 95 -14.43 13.73 -29.58
CA ARG A 95 -13.12 14.40 -29.53
C ARG A 95 -12.01 13.47 -30.07
N PRO A 96 -11.25 13.89 -31.11
CA PRO A 96 -10.26 13.03 -31.76
C PRO A 96 -9.09 12.70 -30.82
N GLY A 97 -8.89 11.40 -30.57
CA GLY A 97 -7.75 10.85 -29.84
C GLY A 97 -6.49 10.78 -30.70
N GLY A 98 -5.90 11.92 -31.05
CA GLY A 98 -4.61 12.00 -31.76
C GLY A 98 -3.38 11.73 -30.89
N SER A 99 -3.53 11.12 -29.71
CA SER A 99 -2.45 10.91 -28.74
C SER A 99 -2.02 9.46 -28.70
N ARG A 100 -0.70 9.23 -28.75
CA ARG A 100 -0.06 7.91 -28.49
C ARG A 100 -0.22 7.42 -27.04
N ARG A 101 -0.98 8.13 -26.19
CA ARG A 101 -1.28 7.74 -24.79
C ARG A 101 -2.67 7.10 -24.74
N ARG A 102 -2.81 6.03 -23.95
CA ARG A 102 -3.97 5.11 -23.85
C ARG A 102 -5.27 5.74 -23.28
N SER A 103 -5.37 7.06 -23.21
CA SER A 103 -6.52 7.85 -22.76
C SER A 103 -7.05 8.69 -23.92
N THR A 104 -8.22 8.34 -24.45
CA THR A 104 -8.90 9.14 -25.47
C THR A 104 -9.46 10.38 -24.79
N TRP A 105 -8.70 11.46 -24.95
CA TRP A 105 -8.94 12.86 -24.60
C TRP A 105 -9.13 13.20 -23.09
N CYS A 106 -8.32 14.16 -22.64
CA CYS A 106 -8.41 14.82 -21.33
C CYS A 106 -7.85 16.24 -21.52
N PRO A 107 -8.51 17.31 -21.03
CA PRO A 107 -8.11 18.69 -21.30
C PRO A 107 -6.71 19.01 -20.74
N ASP A 108 -6.39 18.51 -19.54
CA ASP A 108 -5.10 18.73 -18.90
C ASP A 108 -3.97 17.95 -19.58
N CYS A 109 -4.26 16.72 -20.02
CA CYS A 109 -3.30 15.93 -20.79
C CYS A 109 -3.06 16.53 -22.18
N ALA A 110 -4.10 17.07 -22.82
CA ALA A 110 -4.00 17.69 -24.14
C ALA A 110 -3.14 18.96 -24.10
N THR A 111 -3.29 19.81 -23.07
CA THR A 111 -2.44 20.99 -22.89
C THR A 111 -0.98 20.63 -22.60
N THR A 112 -0.75 19.57 -21.81
CA THR A 112 0.61 19.10 -21.47
C THR A 112 1.32 18.43 -22.64
N ALA A 113 0.58 17.76 -23.54
CA ALA A 113 1.14 17.03 -24.68
C ALA A 113 1.83 17.94 -25.72
N VAL A 114 1.50 19.24 -25.76
CA VAL A 114 2.07 20.20 -26.72
C VAL A 114 3.48 20.66 -26.32
N ASN A 115 3.94 20.40 -25.08
CA ASN A 115 5.17 20.97 -24.53
C ASN A 115 6.10 19.95 -23.87
N ARG A 116 6.53 18.89 -24.59
CA ARG A 116 7.72 18.14 -24.15
C ARG A 116 8.48 17.43 -25.28
N PRO A 117 9.76 17.77 -25.54
CA PRO A 117 10.68 16.82 -26.16
C PRO A 117 10.99 15.67 -25.17
N ALA A 118 11.14 14.46 -25.71
CA ALA A 118 11.37 13.25 -24.94
C ALA A 118 12.71 13.30 -24.15
N PRO A 119 12.75 12.81 -22.90
CA PRO A 119 14.02 12.59 -22.22
C PRO A 119 14.77 11.40 -22.84
N ALA A 120 16.04 11.65 -23.19
CA ALA A 120 16.96 10.64 -23.69
C ALA A 120 17.26 9.59 -22.60
N CYS A 121 17.15 8.31 -22.96
CA CYS A 121 17.71 7.21 -22.19
C CYS A 121 19.24 7.35 -22.11
N SER A 122 19.80 7.34 -20.91
CA SER A 122 21.23 7.06 -20.70
C SER A 122 21.39 5.92 -19.69
N TYR A 123 21.63 4.73 -20.22
CA TYR A 123 22.26 3.62 -19.49
C TYR A 123 23.74 3.96 -19.29
N ALA A 124 24.23 3.90 -18.05
CA ALA A 124 25.66 3.80 -17.76
C ALA A 124 25.84 2.92 -16.52
N GLY A 125 26.46 1.75 -16.73
CA GLY A 125 26.80 0.80 -15.67
C GLY A 125 28.09 1.18 -14.93
N ALA A 126 28.26 0.60 -13.74
CA ALA A 126 29.57 0.49 -13.07
C ALA A 126 29.59 -0.71 -12.09
N PRO A 127 30.78 -1.29 -11.81
CA PRO A 127 30.93 -2.71 -11.48
C PRO A 127 31.06 -3.06 -9.99
N ALA A 128 30.96 -4.37 -9.72
CA ALA A 128 31.07 -5.02 -8.41
C ALA A 128 32.47 -4.94 -7.78
N LYS A 129 32.53 -4.67 -6.46
CA LYS A 129 33.74 -4.83 -5.63
C LYS A 129 33.55 -5.90 -4.57
N ARG A 130 34.53 -6.81 -4.49
CA ARG A 130 34.69 -7.90 -3.50
C ARG A 130 35.01 -7.34 -2.11
N ARG A 131 34.57 -8.06 -1.07
CA ARG A 131 34.96 -7.86 0.34
C ARG A 131 36.16 -8.77 0.70
N PRO A 132 37.13 -8.32 1.51
CA PRO A 132 38.12 -9.21 2.13
C PRO A 132 37.66 -9.71 3.52
N ASP A 133 38.16 -10.90 3.86
CA ASP A 133 37.89 -11.67 5.07
C ASP A 133 38.50 -11.06 6.35
N ALA A 134 37.82 -11.28 7.47
CA ALA A 134 38.24 -10.88 8.81
C ALA A 134 39.08 -11.97 9.50
N PRO A 135 40.09 -11.61 10.33
CA PRO A 135 40.86 -12.59 11.08
C PRO A 135 40.19 -13.02 12.40
N ARG A 136 40.47 -14.27 12.76
CA ARG A 136 40.00 -15.03 13.93
C ARG A 136 40.80 -14.65 15.19
N ALA A 137 40.10 -14.40 16.30
CA ALA A 137 40.70 -14.19 17.63
C ALA A 137 40.84 -15.53 18.41
N PRO A 138 41.85 -15.68 19.28
CA PRO A 138 42.18 -16.96 19.92
C PRO A 138 41.44 -17.21 21.24
N GLN A 139 41.31 -18.49 21.58
CA GLN A 139 40.81 -19.03 22.84
C GLN A 139 41.82 -18.84 23.98
N ARG A 140 41.34 -18.60 25.20
CA ARG A 140 42.15 -18.80 26.42
C ARG A 140 41.38 -19.53 27.51
N ALA A 141 42.18 -20.28 28.26
CA ALA A 141 41.88 -21.38 29.17
C ALA A 141 41.24 -20.99 30.51
N SER A 142 40.71 -22.03 31.15
CA SER A 142 40.05 -22.07 32.46
C SER A 142 41.02 -22.06 33.66
N ALA A 143 40.44 -21.73 34.83
CA ALA A 143 40.70 -22.17 36.23
C ALA A 143 41.04 -21.04 37.23
N PRO A 144 40.84 -21.19 38.57
CA PRO A 144 40.06 -22.18 39.34
C PRO A 144 39.07 -21.55 40.35
N ALA A 145 38.38 -22.41 41.12
CA ALA A 145 37.38 -22.10 42.15
C ALA A 145 37.96 -21.45 43.42
N MET A 146 37.21 -20.52 44.03
CA MET A 146 37.46 -19.95 45.36
C MET A 146 36.30 -20.24 46.33
N ALA A 147 36.68 -20.45 47.59
CA ALA A 147 35.87 -20.80 48.76
C ALA A 147 34.80 -19.75 49.16
N PRO A 148 33.79 -20.10 49.98
CA PRO A 148 32.66 -19.22 50.24
C PRO A 148 33.02 -18.10 51.23
N ALA A 149 32.82 -16.85 50.80
CA ALA A 149 32.97 -15.68 51.64
C ALA A 149 31.71 -15.44 52.50
N LEU A 150 31.95 -15.06 53.75
CA LEU A 150 30.95 -14.64 54.74
C LEU A 150 30.05 -13.52 54.22
N ALA A 151 28.77 -13.57 54.59
CA ALA A 151 27.76 -12.60 54.20
C ALA A 151 28.15 -11.16 54.62
N PRO A 152 28.14 -10.17 53.69
CA PRO A 152 28.46 -8.80 54.04
C PRO A 152 27.31 -8.12 54.80
N VAL A 153 27.68 -7.35 55.82
CA VAL A 153 26.83 -6.39 56.53
C VAL A 153 26.27 -5.38 55.50
N PRO A 154 24.99 -4.98 55.55
CA PRO A 154 24.43 -4.05 54.58
C PRO A 154 25.16 -2.70 54.65
N ALA A 155 25.83 -2.33 53.55
CA ALA A 155 26.43 -1.02 53.37
C ALA A 155 25.35 0.08 53.46
N PRO A 156 25.68 1.28 53.95
CA PRO A 156 24.75 2.40 53.95
C PRO A 156 24.28 2.69 52.52
N VAL A 157 22.97 2.85 52.33
CA VAL A 157 22.37 3.16 51.03
C VAL A 157 23.00 4.47 50.53
N PRO A 158 23.61 4.49 49.33
CA PRO A 158 24.23 5.69 48.80
C PRO A 158 23.17 6.78 48.60
N ALA A 159 23.53 8.02 48.91
CA ALA A 159 22.67 9.18 48.63
C ALA A 159 22.34 9.23 47.12
N PRO A 160 21.13 9.68 46.74
CA PRO A 160 20.77 9.83 45.33
C PRO A 160 21.69 10.85 44.63
N TYR A 161 21.78 10.76 43.30
CA TYR A 161 22.48 11.77 42.49
C TYR A 161 21.86 13.17 42.69
N ALA A 162 22.60 14.24 42.40
CA ALA A 162 22.09 15.62 42.44
C ALA A 162 20.81 15.84 41.61
N CYS A 163 20.60 15.02 40.58
CA CYS A 163 19.37 15.00 39.78
C CYS A 163 18.18 14.23 40.41
N GLY A 164 18.29 13.76 41.65
CA GLY A 164 17.22 13.08 42.40
C GLY A 164 17.01 11.59 42.09
N HIS A 165 17.86 10.98 41.26
CA HIS A 165 17.75 9.58 40.84
C HIS A 165 18.54 8.62 41.76
N PRO A 166 18.11 7.36 41.90
CA PRO A 166 18.81 6.39 42.75
C PRO A 166 20.24 6.12 42.26
N ARG A 167 21.18 5.96 43.20
CA ARG A 167 22.57 5.58 42.92
C ARG A 167 22.74 4.07 43.07
N ASP A 168 23.39 3.46 42.10
CA ASP A 168 23.84 2.07 42.20
C ASP A 168 25.24 2.06 42.84
N PRO A 169 25.43 1.47 44.03
CA PRO A 169 26.72 1.44 44.72
C PRO A 169 27.80 0.66 43.95
N ASP A 170 27.42 -0.28 43.09
CA ASP A 170 28.36 -1.13 42.34
C ASP A 170 28.82 -0.49 41.02
N ARG A 171 28.24 0.64 40.65
CA ARG A 171 28.50 1.31 39.37
C ARG A 171 29.65 2.31 39.49
N VAL A 172 30.73 2.04 38.76
CA VAL A 172 31.87 2.97 38.64
C VAL A 172 31.49 4.16 37.73
N GLU A 173 31.46 5.36 38.30
CA GLU A 173 31.21 6.60 37.57
C GLU A 173 32.41 6.99 36.70
N LYS A 174 32.13 7.39 35.45
CA LYS A 174 33.17 7.74 34.48
C LYS A 174 33.61 9.20 34.53
N ASP A 175 32.79 10.07 35.13
CA ASP A 175 33.05 11.50 35.22
C ASP A 175 32.71 11.99 36.64
N PRO A 176 33.72 12.16 37.51
CA PRO A 176 33.53 12.58 38.90
C PRO A 176 33.16 14.05 39.09
N ALA A 177 33.27 14.89 38.04
CA ALA A 177 33.07 16.33 38.16
C ALA A 177 31.60 16.77 38.10
N ASP A 178 30.71 15.91 37.59
CA ASP A 178 29.27 16.15 37.49
C ASP A 178 28.51 15.03 38.23
N ASP A 179 27.94 15.33 39.40
CA ASP A 179 27.21 14.37 40.25
C ASP A 179 25.77 14.05 39.76
N ARG A 180 25.45 14.38 38.50
CA ARG A 180 24.21 13.91 37.85
C ARG A 180 24.39 12.52 37.27
N CYS A 181 23.30 11.75 37.22
CA CYS A 181 23.32 10.41 36.63
C CYS A 181 23.65 10.44 35.13
N TYR A 182 24.17 9.34 34.59
CA TYR A 182 24.61 9.25 33.19
C TYR A 182 23.50 9.61 32.19
N LEU A 183 22.27 9.12 32.40
CA LEU A 183 21.14 9.44 31.51
C LEU A 183 20.83 10.95 31.50
N CYS A 184 20.82 11.62 32.65
CA CYS A 184 20.55 13.06 32.72
C CYS A 184 21.62 13.87 31.96
N ARG A 185 22.90 13.55 32.14
CA ARG A 185 24.00 14.19 31.38
C ARG A 185 23.87 13.92 29.88
N ARG A 186 23.47 12.70 29.50
CA ARG A 186 23.26 12.35 28.09
C ARG A 186 22.09 13.10 27.46
N LEU A 187 21.04 13.40 28.23
CA LEU A 187 19.85 14.12 27.75
C LEU A 187 20.15 15.59 27.42
N ASP A 188 21.12 16.23 28.09
CA ASP A 188 21.52 17.62 27.78
C ASP A 188 21.98 17.80 26.32
N SER A 189 22.54 16.74 25.72
CA SER A 189 22.98 16.70 24.33
C SER A 189 22.00 15.98 23.40
N SER A 190 20.77 15.73 23.86
CA SER A 190 19.73 15.04 23.11
C SER A 190 18.60 15.99 22.71
N PRO A 191 17.98 15.80 21.52
CA PRO A 191 16.75 16.51 21.18
C PRO A 191 15.52 16.00 21.97
N LEU A 192 15.68 14.99 22.82
CA LEU A 192 14.61 14.42 23.63
C LEU A 192 14.79 14.76 25.11
N THR A 193 13.69 15.04 25.79
CA THR A 193 13.65 15.17 27.26
C THR A 193 13.26 13.86 27.93
N ARG A 194 13.53 13.73 29.24
CA ARG A 194 13.09 12.56 30.03
C ARG A 194 11.58 12.38 29.98
N GLN A 195 10.82 13.46 30.14
CA GLN A 195 9.35 13.45 30.05
C GLN A 195 8.85 12.93 28.68
N GLN A 196 9.55 13.27 27.59
CA GLN A 196 9.23 12.73 26.26
C GLN A 196 9.52 11.22 26.18
N LEU A 197 10.62 10.74 26.78
CA LEU A 197 10.88 9.30 26.86
C LEU A 197 9.80 8.57 27.67
N GLU A 198 9.36 9.13 28.80
CA GLU A 198 8.27 8.57 29.63
C GLU A 198 6.92 8.54 28.90
N THR A 199 6.68 9.53 28.03
CA THR A 199 5.47 9.52 27.18
C THR A 199 5.54 8.42 26.12
N MET A 200 6.73 8.15 25.58
CA MET A 200 6.94 7.16 24.53
C MET A 200 7.07 5.72 25.03
N VAL A 201 7.47 5.49 26.28
CA VAL A 201 7.58 4.14 26.84
C VAL A 201 6.19 3.58 27.14
N VAL A 202 6.02 2.26 27.03
CA VAL A 202 4.77 1.59 27.43
C VAL A 202 4.40 1.94 28.87
N ALA A 203 3.11 2.13 29.15
CA ALA A 203 2.63 2.66 30.43
C ALA A 203 3.20 1.96 31.66
N ARG A 204 3.33 0.62 31.62
CA ARG A 204 3.85 -0.20 32.72
C ARG A 204 5.32 0.07 33.10
N SER A 205 6.11 0.65 32.19
CA SER A 205 7.54 0.88 32.39
C SER A 205 7.88 2.34 32.68
N ARG A 206 6.88 3.22 32.83
CA ARG A 206 7.10 4.66 33.05
C ARG A 206 7.85 4.96 34.35
N VAL A 207 7.46 4.32 35.46
CA VAL A 207 8.09 4.50 36.78
C VAL A 207 9.51 3.93 36.80
N GLU A 208 9.73 2.81 36.11
CA GLU A 208 11.07 2.23 35.97
C GLU A 208 11.98 3.17 35.17
N LEU A 209 11.49 3.68 34.04
CA LEU A 209 12.21 4.63 33.20
C LEU A 209 12.47 5.98 33.90
N SER A 210 11.54 6.47 34.73
CA SER A 210 11.75 7.73 35.46
C SER A 210 12.92 7.63 36.42
N ASN A 211 13.12 6.45 37.03
CA ASN A 211 14.24 6.17 37.93
C ASN A 211 15.52 5.69 37.21
N GLU A 212 15.45 5.45 35.90
CA GLU A 212 16.57 4.95 35.12
C GLU A 212 17.73 5.96 35.07
N THR A 213 18.94 5.44 35.25
CA THR A 213 20.18 6.23 35.31
C THR A 213 21.14 5.88 34.18
N SER A 214 20.91 4.77 33.45
CA SER A 214 21.72 4.31 32.32
C SER A 214 21.01 4.47 30.99
N THR A 215 21.77 4.50 29.88
CA THR A 215 21.21 4.43 28.52
C THR A 215 21.25 3.02 27.92
N SER A 216 21.85 2.06 28.64
CA SER A 216 22.07 0.68 28.17
C SER A 216 20.85 -0.22 28.29
N SER A 217 19.90 0.14 29.16
CA SER A 217 18.69 -0.63 29.44
C SER A 217 17.74 -0.63 28.25
N SER A 218 17.10 -1.78 28.04
CA SER A 218 16.14 -2.00 26.96
C SER A 218 14.72 -1.87 27.48
N TYR A 219 13.91 -1.07 26.80
CA TYR A 219 12.50 -0.89 27.12
C TYR A 219 11.62 -1.20 25.92
N SER A 220 10.31 -1.37 26.18
CA SER A 220 9.27 -1.41 25.15
C SER A 220 8.73 0.00 24.93
N TRP A 221 8.72 0.45 23.69
CA TRP A 221 8.36 1.82 23.31
C TRP A 221 7.14 1.80 22.40
N GLU A 222 6.20 2.70 22.62
CA GLU A 222 5.08 2.98 21.74
C GLU A 222 5.51 3.95 20.64
N CYS A 223 5.23 3.58 19.39
CA CYS A 223 5.49 4.46 18.26
C CYS A 223 4.46 5.60 18.22
N PRO A 224 4.87 6.89 18.24
CA PRO A 224 3.94 8.02 18.16
C PRO A 224 3.12 8.06 16.86
N ARG A 225 3.58 7.39 15.79
CA ARG A 225 2.83 7.25 14.53
C ARG A 225 1.82 6.09 14.53
N GLY A 226 1.64 5.39 15.66
CA GLY A 226 0.68 4.29 15.77
C GLY A 226 1.16 2.93 15.21
N HIS A 227 2.46 2.75 14.95
CA HIS A 227 3.00 1.47 14.45
C HIS A 227 3.11 0.36 15.51
N GLY A 228 2.50 0.54 16.68
CA GLY A 228 2.57 -0.40 17.79
C GLY A 228 3.84 -0.26 18.63
N VAL A 229 4.17 -1.35 19.32
CA VAL A 229 5.25 -1.40 20.31
C VAL A 229 6.53 -1.97 19.70
N PHE A 230 7.69 -1.39 20.03
CA PHE A 230 9.01 -1.90 19.63
C PHE A 230 9.98 -1.92 20.80
N ALA A 231 10.88 -2.92 20.84
CA ALA A 231 11.92 -3.01 21.86
C ALA A 231 13.19 -2.28 21.41
N ALA A 232 13.74 -1.43 22.27
CA ALA A 232 15.00 -0.75 22.00
C ALA A 232 15.69 -0.30 23.30
N LYS A 233 17.02 -0.15 23.23
CA LYS A 233 17.80 0.54 24.27
C LYS A 233 17.52 2.04 24.25
N ILE A 234 17.61 2.70 25.41
CA ILE A 234 17.46 4.16 25.52
C ILE A 234 18.46 4.87 24.59
N GLU A 235 19.74 4.45 24.58
CA GLU A 235 20.75 5.05 23.70
C GLU A 235 20.33 5.05 22.22
N ARG A 236 19.69 3.96 21.77
CA ARG A 236 19.23 3.84 20.38
C ARG A 236 18.08 4.81 20.08
N VAL A 237 17.18 5.04 21.03
CA VAL A 237 16.07 6.00 20.93
C VAL A 237 16.60 7.44 20.90
N LEU A 238 17.55 7.76 21.79
CA LEU A 238 18.23 9.05 21.85
C LEU A 238 19.02 9.34 20.56
N ALA A 239 19.63 8.32 19.95
CA ALA A 239 20.31 8.41 18.66
C ALA A 239 19.35 8.49 17.45
N GLY A 240 18.04 8.63 17.66
CA GLY A 240 17.04 8.76 16.59
C GLY A 240 16.66 7.46 15.86
N LYS A 241 17.28 6.33 16.20
CA LYS A 241 17.02 5.00 15.60
C LYS A 241 15.84 4.30 16.29
N ARG A 242 14.69 4.98 16.29
CA ARG A 242 13.45 4.63 17.00
C ARG A 242 12.70 3.45 16.32
N CYS A 243 11.40 3.58 16.11
CA CYS A 243 10.55 2.55 15.50
C CYS A 243 11.11 2.06 14.15
N PRO A 244 11.41 0.75 14.00
CA PRO A 244 11.86 0.16 12.75
C PRO A 244 10.89 0.39 11.59
N THR A 245 9.59 0.28 11.86
CA THR A 245 8.54 0.52 10.85
C THR A 245 8.57 1.95 10.31
N CYS A 246 8.80 2.95 11.16
CA CYS A 246 9.01 4.33 10.70
C CYS A 246 10.27 4.50 9.87
N ALA A 247 11.32 3.70 10.14
CA ALA A 247 12.55 3.76 9.37
C ALA A 247 12.33 3.14 7.97
N HIS A 248 11.68 1.98 7.88
CA HIS A 248 11.37 1.34 6.60
C HIS A 248 10.38 2.18 5.77
N ALA A 249 9.34 2.72 6.39
CA ALA A 249 8.35 3.56 5.71
C ALA A 249 9.00 4.81 5.10
N ARG A 250 9.95 5.47 5.79
CA ARG A 250 10.70 6.61 5.25
C ARG A 250 11.48 6.30 3.97
N VAL A 251 11.88 5.05 3.76
CA VAL A 251 12.59 4.61 2.56
C VAL A 251 11.64 4.37 1.39
N ALA A 252 10.36 4.07 1.65
CA ALA A 252 9.42 3.61 0.64
C ALA A 252 8.02 4.24 0.83
N ALA A 253 7.25 3.72 1.77
CA ALA A 253 5.81 3.97 1.92
C ALA A 253 5.37 5.34 2.50
N ASP A 254 6.27 6.18 3.03
CA ASP A 254 5.87 7.40 3.77
C ASP A 254 5.20 8.46 2.90
N GLY A 255 5.55 8.54 1.60
CA GLY A 255 4.95 9.46 0.64
C GLY A 255 3.73 8.91 -0.11
N VAL A 256 3.31 7.68 0.21
CA VAL A 256 2.24 6.97 -0.50
C VAL A 256 0.99 6.93 0.38
N ALA A 257 -0.16 7.29 -0.19
CA ALA A 257 -1.44 7.25 0.51
C ALA A 257 -1.88 5.79 0.77
N VAL A 258 -2.61 5.56 1.87
CA VAL A 258 -3.14 4.22 2.19
C VAL A 258 -4.08 3.77 1.07
N GLY A 259 -3.93 2.52 0.65
CA GLY A 259 -4.66 1.95 -0.48
C GLY A 259 -3.94 2.14 -1.82
N GLU A 260 -2.99 3.05 -1.94
CA GLU A 260 -2.25 3.23 -3.19
C GLU A 260 -1.20 2.13 -3.40
N SER A 261 -1.03 1.77 -4.67
CA SER A 261 -0.01 0.83 -5.11
C SER A 261 1.23 1.58 -5.60
N PHE A 262 2.39 0.96 -5.45
CA PHE A 262 3.67 1.57 -5.80
C PHE A 262 4.76 0.50 -6.00
N VAL A 263 5.95 0.95 -6.39
CA VAL A 263 7.16 0.13 -6.45
C VAL A 263 7.95 0.31 -5.16
N SER A 264 7.96 -0.72 -4.31
CA SER A 264 8.77 -0.78 -3.11
C SER A 264 10.13 -1.43 -3.36
N PRO A 265 11.23 -0.88 -2.81
CA PRO A 265 12.54 -1.53 -2.77
C PRO A 265 12.61 -2.69 -1.75
N TRP A 266 11.65 -2.80 -0.83
CA TRP A 266 11.58 -3.87 0.17
C TRP A 266 10.87 -5.12 -0.34
N ALA A 267 10.15 -5.02 -1.46
CA ALA A 267 9.45 -6.14 -2.04
C ALA A 267 10.42 -7.28 -2.38
N PRO A 268 10.09 -8.54 -2.03
CA PRO A 268 10.88 -9.69 -2.44
C PRO A 268 11.05 -9.72 -3.97
N LYS A 269 12.22 -10.18 -4.42
CA LYS A 269 12.42 -10.41 -5.86
C LYS A 269 11.53 -11.57 -6.30
N PRO A 270 10.89 -11.50 -7.50
CA PRO A 270 10.15 -12.61 -8.08
C PRO A 270 11.02 -13.88 -8.06
N ALA A 271 10.47 -14.96 -7.53
CA ALA A 271 11.29 -16.10 -7.09
C ALA A 271 11.18 -17.30 -8.04
N SER A 272 10.14 -17.37 -8.88
CA SER A 272 9.84 -18.57 -9.67
C SER A 272 9.67 -18.32 -11.17
N ALA A 273 10.07 -19.32 -11.97
CA ALA A 273 9.79 -19.34 -13.40
C ALA A 273 8.28 -19.37 -13.69
N ALA A 274 7.48 -19.94 -12.79
CA ALA A 274 6.03 -19.94 -12.87
C ALA A 274 5.44 -18.53 -12.73
N GLU A 275 5.89 -17.73 -11.76
CA GLU A 275 5.49 -16.31 -11.67
C GLU A 275 5.88 -15.53 -12.94
N ALA A 276 7.05 -15.80 -13.51
CA ALA A 276 7.48 -15.15 -14.74
C ALA A 276 6.60 -15.54 -15.94
N ASP A 277 6.27 -16.82 -16.11
CA ASP A 277 5.36 -17.30 -17.16
C ASP A 277 3.96 -16.71 -16.99
N LEU A 278 3.42 -16.70 -15.76
CA LEU A 278 2.12 -16.11 -15.47
C LEU A 278 2.11 -14.61 -15.76
N ARG A 279 3.19 -13.90 -15.38
CA ARG A 279 3.35 -12.47 -15.70
C ARG A 279 3.27 -12.21 -17.20
N GLN A 280 3.96 -13.03 -18.00
CA GLN A 280 3.97 -12.87 -19.44
C GLN A 280 2.58 -13.10 -20.03
N ARG A 281 1.92 -14.20 -19.67
CA ARG A 281 0.58 -14.51 -20.19
C ARG A 281 -0.47 -13.48 -19.77
N LEU A 282 -0.38 -12.93 -18.56
CA LEU A 282 -1.26 -11.85 -18.12
C LEU A 282 -1.03 -10.57 -18.94
N ARG A 283 0.21 -10.24 -19.32
CA ARG A 283 0.50 -9.10 -20.22
C ARG A 283 -0.01 -9.34 -21.64
N ASP A 284 0.02 -10.58 -22.09
CA ASP A 284 -0.50 -10.96 -23.40
C ASP A 284 -2.04 -10.92 -23.44
N ALA A 285 -2.71 -11.15 -22.30
CA ALA A 285 -4.16 -11.16 -22.19
C ALA A 285 -4.77 -9.80 -21.80
N LEU A 286 -4.06 -8.99 -21.00
CA LEU A 286 -4.57 -7.74 -20.42
C LEU A 286 -3.64 -6.55 -20.71
N LEU A 287 -4.23 -5.46 -21.19
CA LEU A 287 -3.59 -4.18 -21.49
C LEU A 287 -3.37 -3.31 -20.23
N ILE A 288 -2.96 -3.93 -19.11
CA ILE A 288 -2.67 -3.25 -17.83
C ILE A 288 -1.16 -3.25 -17.51
N PRO A 289 -0.64 -2.20 -16.86
CA PRO A 289 0.69 -2.23 -16.27
C PRO A 289 0.74 -3.23 -15.10
N LEU A 290 1.82 -4.01 -15.05
CA LEU A 290 2.12 -4.98 -13.97
C LEU A 290 3.52 -4.73 -13.41
N ASP A 291 3.85 -3.47 -13.16
CA ASP A 291 5.15 -2.99 -12.66
C ASP A 291 5.14 -2.69 -11.16
N HIS A 292 3.98 -2.38 -10.59
CA HIS A 292 3.81 -2.23 -9.15
C HIS A 292 3.98 -3.56 -8.42
N ASN A 293 4.58 -3.51 -7.23
CA ASN A 293 4.91 -4.70 -6.42
C ASN A 293 4.50 -4.56 -4.95
N ALA A 294 3.89 -3.45 -4.58
CA ALA A 294 3.49 -3.16 -3.21
C ALA A 294 2.18 -2.38 -3.14
N VAL A 295 1.46 -2.56 -2.05
CA VAL A 295 0.27 -1.78 -1.68
C VAL A 295 0.48 -1.18 -0.29
N ARG A 296 0.21 0.12 -0.14
CA ARG A 296 0.29 0.83 1.14
C ARG A 296 -0.89 0.44 2.03
N VAL A 297 -0.61 -0.02 3.25
CA VAL A 297 -1.65 -0.47 4.21
C VAL A 297 -1.65 0.34 5.51
N ALA A 298 -2.82 0.64 6.07
CA ALA A 298 -2.92 1.50 7.27
C ALA A 298 -2.17 0.93 8.49
N ARG A 299 -2.22 -0.40 8.68
CA ARG A 299 -1.63 -1.08 9.83
C ARG A 299 -0.36 -1.82 9.44
N PRO A 300 0.65 -1.91 10.32
CA PRO A 300 1.87 -2.62 10.00
C PRO A 300 1.64 -4.10 9.68
N PHE A 301 2.32 -4.56 8.63
CA PHE A 301 2.59 -5.95 8.32
C PHE A 301 4.06 -6.23 8.68
N PHE A 302 4.29 -6.99 9.75
CA PHE A 302 5.60 -7.08 10.41
C PHE A 302 6.17 -5.69 10.72
N THR A 303 7.32 -5.35 10.15
CA THR A 303 8.04 -4.07 10.32
C THR A 303 7.81 -3.11 9.15
N HIS A 304 6.76 -3.31 8.36
CA HIS A 304 6.44 -2.52 7.17
C HIS A 304 5.00 -2.05 7.21
N VAL A 305 4.69 -0.94 6.56
CA VAL A 305 3.30 -0.44 6.37
C VAL A 305 2.86 -0.58 4.91
N GLU A 306 3.38 -1.62 4.29
CA GLU A 306 3.19 -2.03 2.92
C GLU A 306 3.09 -3.56 2.89
N VAL A 307 2.33 -4.06 1.93
CA VAL A 307 2.16 -5.50 1.65
C VAL A 307 2.64 -5.75 0.22
N TRP A 308 3.26 -6.91 0.00
CA TRP A 308 3.82 -7.31 -1.29
C TRP A 308 3.09 -8.55 -1.83
N PRO A 309 2.12 -8.36 -2.74
CA PRO A 309 1.56 -9.43 -3.57
C PRO A 309 2.49 -9.84 -4.71
N ASP A 310 2.30 -11.04 -5.26
CA ASP A 310 3.07 -11.50 -6.43
C ASP A 310 2.74 -10.67 -7.69
N PHE A 311 1.48 -10.25 -7.79
CA PHE A 311 1.01 -9.32 -8.80
C PHE A 311 0.08 -8.27 -8.19
N VAL A 312 0.29 -7.02 -8.58
CA VAL A 312 -0.55 -5.88 -8.21
C VAL A 312 -1.20 -5.37 -9.49
N MET A 313 -2.53 -5.30 -9.51
CA MET A 313 -3.33 -4.80 -10.64
C MET A 313 -4.08 -3.53 -10.21
N PRO A 314 -3.46 -2.34 -10.32
CA PRO A 314 -4.04 -1.08 -9.84
C PRO A 314 -5.39 -0.76 -10.44
N GLU A 315 -5.55 -0.97 -11.74
CA GLU A 315 -6.77 -0.67 -12.52
C GLU A 315 -7.99 -1.44 -12.02
N PHE A 316 -7.74 -2.64 -11.48
CA PHE A 316 -8.77 -3.46 -10.88
C PHE A 316 -8.78 -3.39 -9.36
N ARG A 317 -7.84 -2.70 -8.69
CA ARG A 317 -7.65 -2.80 -7.23
C ARG A 317 -7.69 -4.28 -6.77
N VAL A 318 -7.00 -5.15 -7.52
CA VAL A 318 -6.88 -6.59 -7.23
C VAL A 318 -5.41 -6.96 -7.07
N ALA A 319 -5.12 -7.72 -6.02
CA ALA A 319 -3.84 -8.36 -5.77
C ALA A 319 -3.94 -9.85 -6.09
N ILE A 320 -2.94 -10.42 -6.76
CA ILE A 320 -2.87 -11.86 -7.03
C ILE A 320 -1.70 -12.47 -6.26
N GLU A 321 -2.00 -13.59 -5.59
CA GLU A 321 -1.03 -14.45 -4.92
C GLU A 321 -0.92 -15.77 -5.70
N TYR A 322 0.29 -16.25 -5.93
CA TYR A 322 0.57 -17.51 -6.60
C TYR A 322 1.29 -18.47 -5.65
N ASP A 323 0.51 -19.32 -4.98
CA ASP A 323 1.03 -20.28 -4.03
C ASP A 323 1.36 -21.61 -4.70
N THR A 324 2.65 -21.90 -4.78
CA THR A 324 3.13 -23.23 -5.13
C THR A 324 3.18 -24.12 -3.89
N THR A 325 2.84 -25.40 -4.03
CA THR A 325 3.25 -26.41 -3.05
C THR A 325 4.77 -26.47 -3.08
N GLY A 326 5.43 -26.09 -1.99
CA GLY A 326 6.88 -26.16 -1.88
C GLY A 326 7.42 -27.57 -2.13
N ARG A 327 8.74 -27.68 -2.30
CA ARG A 327 9.46 -28.93 -2.61
C ARG A 327 9.24 -30.03 -1.53
N ASP A 328 8.87 -29.64 -0.31
CA ASP A 328 8.63 -30.52 0.84
C ASP A 328 7.17 -30.38 1.31
N GLY A 329 6.26 -31.16 0.69
CA GLY A 329 4.79 -31.04 0.78
C GLY A 329 4.11 -31.23 2.15
N LEU A 330 4.67 -30.72 3.25
CA LEU A 330 4.13 -30.79 4.62
C LEU A 330 4.17 -29.47 5.42
N GLU A 331 4.52 -28.32 4.82
CA GLU A 331 4.60 -27.03 5.54
C GLU A 331 3.43 -26.04 5.31
N HIS A 332 2.22 -26.54 5.04
CA HIS A 332 1.07 -25.69 4.67
C HIS A 332 -0.12 -25.76 5.64
N VAL A 333 0.10 -25.93 6.95
CA VAL A 333 -1.02 -25.89 7.92
C VAL A 333 -0.64 -25.03 9.14
N GLY A 334 -1.46 -24.01 9.42
CA GLY A 334 -1.39 -23.17 10.62
C GLY A 334 -0.68 -21.83 10.43
N ARG A 335 0.57 -21.71 10.90
CA ARG A 335 1.23 -20.41 11.09
C ARG A 335 1.42 -19.60 9.80
N ARG A 336 1.65 -20.26 8.66
CA ARG A 336 1.78 -19.60 7.35
C ARG A 336 0.43 -19.15 6.81
N GLU A 337 -0.60 -19.97 7.03
CA GLU A 337 -1.99 -19.64 6.68
C GLU A 337 -2.50 -18.41 7.48
N ASP A 338 -2.17 -18.30 8.77
CA ASP A 338 -2.53 -17.14 9.58
C ASP A 338 -1.86 -15.85 9.10
N ILE A 339 -0.61 -15.95 8.62
CA ILE A 339 0.12 -14.84 8.02
C ILE A 339 -0.54 -14.43 6.69
N ASP A 340 -0.89 -15.40 5.85
CA ASP A 340 -1.61 -15.19 4.59
C ASP A 340 -2.97 -14.53 4.83
N ARG A 341 -3.77 -15.06 5.75
CA ARG A 341 -5.07 -14.47 6.13
C ARG A 341 -4.91 -13.05 6.70
N ARG A 342 -3.83 -12.79 7.44
CA ARG A 342 -3.52 -11.42 7.91
C ARG A 342 -3.16 -10.51 6.73
N LYS A 343 -2.36 -10.98 5.78
CA LYS A 343 -1.99 -10.25 4.57
C LYS A 343 -3.22 -9.87 3.76
N ASP A 344 -4.08 -10.84 3.48
CA ASP A 344 -5.32 -10.63 2.72
C ASP A 344 -6.25 -9.64 3.43
N ARG A 345 -6.39 -9.72 4.76
CA ARG A 345 -7.19 -8.75 5.54
C ARG A 345 -6.64 -7.32 5.45
N LEU A 346 -5.33 -7.15 5.43
CA LEU A 346 -4.71 -5.82 5.32
C LEU A 346 -4.93 -5.23 3.93
N LEU A 347 -4.87 -6.04 2.87
CA LEU A 347 -5.18 -5.62 1.50
C LEU A 347 -6.65 -5.21 1.37
N ARG A 348 -7.58 -6.05 1.86
CA ARG A 348 -9.02 -5.73 1.87
C ARG A 348 -9.35 -4.47 2.67
N ALA A 349 -8.73 -4.30 3.83
CA ALA A 349 -8.87 -3.07 4.61
C ALA A 349 -8.32 -1.81 3.92
N ALA A 350 -7.45 -1.98 2.91
CA ALA A 350 -6.91 -0.91 2.08
C ALA A 350 -7.70 -0.73 0.76
N GLY A 351 -8.84 -1.42 0.59
CA GLY A 351 -9.70 -1.31 -0.60
C GLY A 351 -9.34 -2.25 -1.75
N TRP A 352 -8.53 -3.29 -1.49
CA TRP A 352 -8.10 -4.25 -2.51
C TRP A 352 -8.78 -5.61 -2.34
N GLU A 353 -9.18 -6.24 -3.44
CA GLU A 353 -9.52 -7.66 -3.41
C GLU A 353 -8.33 -8.55 -3.69
N VAL A 354 -8.40 -9.80 -3.26
CA VAL A 354 -7.32 -10.77 -3.38
C VAL A 354 -7.82 -12.01 -4.11
N ILE A 355 -7.14 -12.36 -5.19
CA ILE A 355 -7.29 -13.64 -5.91
C ILE A 355 -6.07 -14.49 -5.57
N ARG A 356 -6.27 -15.63 -4.90
CA ARG A 356 -5.18 -16.53 -4.54
C ARG A 356 -5.22 -17.77 -5.42
N ILE A 357 -4.14 -17.99 -6.14
CA ILE A 357 -3.95 -19.16 -7.01
C ILE A 357 -3.26 -20.23 -6.17
N ARG A 358 -4.02 -21.28 -5.84
CA ARG A 358 -3.58 -22.41 -5.03
C ARG A 358 -3.17 -23.57 -5.94
N CYS A 359 -1.88 -23.86 -6.00
CA CYS A 359 -1.40 -24.96 -6.82
C CYS A 359 -1.53 -26.33 -6.13
N GLY A 360 -1.81 -27.38 -6.90
CA GLY A 360 -1.78 -28.77 -6.43
C GLY A 360 -2.92 -29.10 -5.46
N LYS A 361 -2.59 -29.64 -4.27
CA LYS A 361 -3.57 -30.10 -3.27
C LYS A 361 -4.00 -29.03 -2.25
N LEU A 362 -3.60 -27.78 -2.47
CA LEU A 362 -3.92 -26.68 -1.56
C LEU A 362 -5.42 -26.33 -1.64
N GLN A 363 -6.05 -26.22 -0.47
CA GLN A 363 -7.45 -25.82 -0.36
C GLN A 363 -7.60 -24.30 -0.53
N PRO A 364 -8.72 -23.82 -1.10
CA PRO A 364 -9.03 -22.40 -1.14
C PRO A 364 -9.23 -21.85 0.28
N LEU A 365 -8.75 -20.64 0.52
CA LEU A 365 -8.97 -19.89 1.77
C LEU A 365 -10.06 -18.83 1.63
N GLY A 366 -10.22 -18.27 0.43
CA GLY A 366 -11.11 -17.16 0.11
C GLY A 366 -12.13 -17.49 -0.98
N LEU A 367 -13.09 -16.58 -1.16
CA LEU A 367 -14.17 -16.70 -2.15
C LEU A 367 -13.65 -16.72 -3.59
N HIS A 368 -12.63 -15.91 -3.89
CA HIS A 368 -12.06 -15.72 -5.22
C HIS A 368 -10.81 -16.56 -5.47
N ASP A 369 -10.58 -17.59 -4.66
CA ASP A 369 -9.40 -18.43 -4.77
C ASP A 369 -9.55 -19.41 -5.94
N LEU A 370 -8.48 -19.54 -6.73
CA LEU A 370 -8.43 -20.39 -7.90
C LEU A 370 -7.50 -21.57 -7.68
N GLN A 371 -8.00 -22.79 -7.82
CA GLN A 371 -7.14 -23.98 -7.85
C GLN A 371 -6.54 -24.21 -9.23
N ALA A 372 -5.25 -24.52 -9.30
CA ALA A 372 -4.53 -24.80 -10.55
C ALA A 372 -3.50 -25.92 -10.39
N SER A 373 -3.20 -26.65 -11.47
CA SER A 373 -2.06 -27.58 -11.48
C SER A 373 -0.75 -26.88 -11.87
N GLY A 374 -0.83 -25.69 -12.46
CA GLY A 374 0.29 -24.87 -12.90
C GLY A 374 -0.19 -23.71 -13.77
N VAL A 375 0.75 -22.97 -14.34
CA VAL A 375 0.46 -21.83 -15.21
C VAL A 375 0.06 -22.31 -16.60
N THR A 376 -1.16 -21.97 -17.04
CA THR A 376 -1.73 -22.35 -18.34
C THR A 376 -2.59 -21.21 -18.89
N ASN A 377 -2.91 -21.23 -20.18
CA ASN A 377 -3.87 -20.26 -20.75
C ASN A 377 -5.27 -20.40 -20.13
N SER A 378 -5.68 -21.63 -19.76
CA SER A 378 -6.96 -21.85 -19.06
C SER A 378 -6.99 -21.19 -17.68
N LEU A 379 -5.86 -21.17 -16.96
CA LEU A 379 -5.75 -20.42 -15.70
C LEU A 379 -5.93 -18.92 -15.95
N VAL A 380 -5.32 -18.37 -17.00
CA VAL A 380 -5.45 -16.95 -17.34
C VAL A 380 -6.89 -16.58 -17.68
N THR A 381 -7.60 -17.40 -18.46
CA THR A 381 -9.04 -17.19 -18.72
C THR A 381 -9.83 -17.15 -17.42
N ARG A 382 -9.60 -18.11 -16.51
CA ARG A 382 -10.27 -18.14 -15.20
C ARG A 382 -9.95 -16.92 -14.32
N ILE A 383 -8.71 -16.40 -14.38
CA ILE A 383 -8.35 -15.15 -13.70
C ILE A 383 -9.16 -13.98 -14.27
N VAL A 384 -9.27 -13.88 -15.60
CA VAL A 384 -10.07 -12.84 -16.26
C VAL A 384 -11.54 -12.94 -15.86
N ASP A 385 -12.09 -14.15 -15.83
CA ASP A 385 -13.48 -14.39 -15.39
C ASP A 385 -13.70 -13.97 -13.93
N GLU A 386 -12.76 -14.28 -13.02
CA GLU A 386 -12.83 -13.83 -11.63
C GLU A 386 -12.69 -12.31 -11.48
N LEU A 387 -11.80 -11.69 -12.26
CA LEU A 387 -11.72 -10.22 -12.31
C LEU A 387 -13.06 -9.62 -12.74
N ALA A 388 -13.73 -10.24 -13.72
CA ALA A 388 -15.03 -9.80 -14.21
C ALA A 388 -16.14 -9.99 -13.16
N GLN A 389 -16.06 -11.01 -12.31
CA GLN A 389 -16.95 -11.17 -11.16
C GLN A 389 -16.71 -10.07 -10.11
N ILE A 390 -15.46 -9.71 -9.82
CA ILE A 390 -15.11 -8.73 -8.78
C ILE A 390 -15.39 -7.28 -9.22
N ARG A 391 -15.07 -6.92 -10.47
CA ARG A 391 -15.15 -5.53 -10.98
C ARG A 391 -16.21 -5.30 -12.03
N GLY A 392 -16.83 -6.35 -12.53
CA GLY A 392 -17.82 -6.29 -13.59
C GLY A 392 -17.22 -6.53 -14.96
N GLU A 393 -17.92 -7.35 -15.74
CA GLU A 393 -17.59 -7.75 -17.11
C GLU A 393 -17.16 -6.59 -18.01
N LEU A 394 -17.91 -5.48 -17.97
CA LEU A 394 -17.67 -4.35 -18.86
C LEU A 394 -16.30 -3.69 -18.61
N ILE A 395 -15.93 -3.53 -17.33
CA ILE A 395 -14.66 -2.93 -16.95
C ILE A 395 -13.53 -3.84 -17.40
N VAL A 396 -13.58 -5.14 -17.10
CA VAL A 396 -12.50 -6.07 -17.43
C VAL A 396 -12.34 -6.24 -18.94
N ARG A 397 -13.43 -6.35 -19.69
CA ARG A 397 -13.38 -6.43 -21.17
C ARG A 397 -12.71 -5.22 -21.80
N SER A 398 -12.79 -4.04 -21.17
CA SER A 398 -12.13 -2.83 -21.67
C SER A 398 -10.58 -2.86 -21.59
N TYR A 399 -10.03 -3.87 -20.91
CA TYR A 399 -8.60 -4.12 -20.78
C TYR A 399 -8.14 -5.39 -21.49
N LEU A 400 -9.00 -6.15 -22.17
CA LEU A 400 -8.55 -7.31 -22.93
C LEU A 400 -7.72 -6.87 -24.16
N ALA A 401 -6.68 -7.63 -24.49
CA ALA A 401 -5.74 -7.36 -25.57
C ALA A 401 -6.24 -7.75 -26.97
#